data_AF-A0A3D6E8T3-F1
#
_entry.id   AF-A0A3D6E8T3-F1
#
_cell.length_a   1.000
_cell.length_b   1.000
_cell.length_c   1.000
_cell.angle_alpha   90.00
_cell.angle_beta   90.00
_cell.angle_gamma   90.00
#
_symmetry.space_group_name_H-M   'P 1'
#
loop_
_entity.id
_entity.type
_entity.pdbx_description
1 polymer ?
#
loop_
_entity_poly.entity_id
_entity_poly.type
_entity_poly.pdbx_seq_one_letter_code
_entity_poly.pdbx_strand_id
1 'polypeptide(L)'
;MKRVLCPRCDGYVAFDERRCCAGESLFLVCSHCGKSFSLSYEEIIRQPDTTDCGTLVVLENNCCERQEFPFVLGDNVIGRRNKGTDVDIAIESSDADLERRHCIIHVRRNKSGELVYTLRDCSARSGTYLRQERLGKRDQVRLENADVVSIGGTTFIVRFPGCEEE
;
A
#
# COMPACT_ATOMS: atom_id res chain seq x y z
N MET A 1 14.24 -5.72 7.87
CA MET A 1 13.72 -6.64 6.84
C MET A 1 13.29 -5.81 5.66
N LYS A 2 13.77 -6.11 4.45
CA LYS A 2 13.30 -5.42 3.23
C LYS A 2 12.07 -6.11 2.68
N ARG A 3 11.25 -5.37 1.95
CA ARG A 3 10.10 -5.91 1.21
C ARG A 3 10.34 -5.68 -0.28
N VAL A 4 10.05 -6.68 -1.10
CA VAL A 4 10.13 -6.59 -2.56
C VAL A 4 8.82 -7.01 -3.21
N LEU A 5 8.51 -6.43 -4.36
CA LEU A 5 7.33 -6.81 -5.14
C LEU A 5 7.58 -8.11 -5.90
N CYS A 6 6.62 -9.03 -5.85
CA CYS A 6 6.64 -10.23 -6.66
C CYS A 6 6.28 -9.91 -8.11
N PRO A 7 7.16 -10.17 -9.11
CA PRO A 7 6.93 -9.82 -10.52
C PRO A 7 5.78 -10.60 -11.18
N ARG A 8 5.15 -11.54 -10.46
CA ARG A 8 4.05 -12.38 -10.97
C ARG A 8 2.69 -12.01 -10.42
N CYS A 9 2.62 -11.35 -9.27
CA CYS A 9 1.34 -11.06 -8.60
C CYS A 9 1.33 -9.74 -7.84
N ASP A 10 2.44 -9.00 -7.87
CA ASP A 10 2.62 -7.72 -7.20
C ASP A 10 2.33 -7.76 -5.70
N GLY A 11 2.47 -8.95 -5.11
CA GLY A 11 2.43 -9.15 -3.66
C GLY A 11 3.78 -8.80 -3.04
N TYR A 12 3.76 -8.15 -1.88
CA TYR A 12 4.97 -7.82 -1.13
C TYR A 12 5.54 -9.06 -0.45
N VAL A 13 6.82 -9.35 -0.69
CA VAL A 13 7.56 -10.45 -0.07
C VAL A 13 8.62 -9.85 0.83
N ALA A 14 8.49 -10.09 2.14
CA ALA A 14 9.51 -9.69 3.10
C ALA A 14 10.69 -10.66 3.07
N PHE A 15 11.91 -10.13 3.13
CA PHE A 15 13.13 -10.92 3.22
C PHE A 15 14.18 -10.24 4.11
N ASP A 16 15.15 -11.04 4.56
CA ASP A 16 16.28 -10.54 5.32
C ASP A 16 17.36 -10.01 4.38
N GLU A 17 17.58 -8.69 4.42
CA GLU A 17 18.58 -7.98 3.61
C GLU A 17 20.01 -8.44 3.92
N ARG A 18 20.27 -9.03 5.10
CA ARG A 18 21.58 -9.59 5.45
C ARG A 18 22.02 -10.74 4.53
N ARG A 19 21.09 -11.30 3.75
CA ARG A 19 21.34 -12.36 2.77
C ARG A 19 21.68 -11.80 1.37
N CYS A 20 21.76 -10.47 1.22
CA CYS A 20 21.94 -9.77 -0.04
C CYS A 20 23.38 -9.30 -0.19
N CYS A 21 24.16 -9.96 -1.06
CA CYS A 21 25.52 -9.56 -1.42
C CYS A 21 25.53 -8.91 -2.81
N ALA A 22 26.38 -7.89 -3.01
CA ALA A 22 26.52 -7.23 -4.31
C ALA A 22 26.97 -8.24 -5.38
N GLY A 23 26.15 -8.40 -6.43
CA GLY A 23 26.41 -9.31 -7.56
C GLY A 23 25.69 -10.67 -7.51
N GLU A 24 24.98 -11.00 -6.42
CA GLU A 24 24.21 -12.25 -6.30
C GLU A 24 22.72 -12.03 -6.61
N SER A 25 22.09 -13.06 -7.20
CA SER A 25 20.64 -13.11 -7.38
C SER A 25 20.00 -13.84 -6.20
N LEU A 26 19.06 -13.17 -5.53
CA LEU A 26 18.27 -13.74 -4.44
C LEU A 26 17.08 -14.49 -5.00
N PHE A 27 16.97 -15.77 -4.67
CA PHE A 27 15.79 -16.58 -4.95
C PHE A 27 14.79 -16.45 -3.80
N LEU A 28 13.60 -15.95 -4.11
CA LEU A 28 12.50 -15.75 -3.17
C LEU A 28 11.28 -16.57 -3.59
N VAL A 29 10.53 -17.06 -2.62
CA VAL A 29 9.23 -17.69 -2.85
C VAL A 29 8.17 -16.69 -2.40
N CYS A 30 7.27 -16.32 -3.31
CA CYS A 30 6.18 -15.43 -2.97
C CYS A 30 5.20 -16.11 -2.02
N SER A 31 4.98 -15.55 -0.83
CA SER A 31 3.95 -15.99 0.13
C SER A 31 2.54 -15.90 -0.44
N HIS A 32 2.29 -14.96 -1.37
CA HIS A 32 0.95 -14.74 -1.94
C HIS A 32 0.61 -15.71 -3.08
N CYS A 33 1.53 -15.98 -4.00
CA CYS A 33 1.24 -16.83 -5.16
C CYS A 33 1.97 -18.18 -5.19
N GLY A 34 2.82 -18.46 -4.19
CA GLY A 34 3.61 -19.69 -4.08
C GLY A 34 4.69 -19.87 -5.15
N LYS A 35 4.83 -18.91 -6.08
CA LYS A 35 5.78 -19.01 -7.19
C LYS A 35 7.15 -18.46 -6.74
N SER A 36 8.19 -19.17 -7.13
CA SER A 36 9.57 -18.70 -6.99
C SER A 36 9.90 -17.65 -8.06
N PHE A 37 10.69 -16.67 -7.67
CA PHE A 37 11.26 -15.65 -8.54
C PHE A 37 12.64 -15.25 -8.02
N SER A 38 13.47 -14.67 -8.89
CA SER A 38 14.79 -14.17 -8.53
C SER A 38 14.86 -12.67 -8.74
N LEU A 39 15.50 -11.95 -7.83
CA LEU A 39 15.85 -10.53 -7.99
C LEU A 39 17.36 -10.36 -7.80
N SER A 40 17.96 -9.51 -8.62
CA SER A 40 19.34 -9.06 -8.44
C SER A 40 19.46 -8.02 -7.33
N TYR A 41 20.64 -7.89 -6.73
CA TYR A 41 20.97 -6.84 -5.76
C TYR A 41 20.58 -5.43 -6.26
N GLU A 42 20.78 -5.15 -7.54
CA GLU A 42 20.44 -3.86 -8.17
C GLU A 42 18.93 -3.63 -8.25
N GLU A 43 18.14 -4.65 -8.56
CA GLU A 43 16.67 -4.57 -8.55
C GLU A 43 16.10 -4.39 -7.15
N ILE A 44 16.78 -4.93 -6.14
CA ILE A 44 16.40 -4.78 -4.73
C ILE A 44 16.71 -3.37 -4.21
N ILE A 45 17.86 -2.79 -4.56
CA ILE A 45 18.22 -1.41 -4.17
C ILE A 45 17.37 -0.38 -4.92
N ARG A 46 17.03 -0.64 -6.18
CA ARG A 46 16.15 0.24 -6.96
C ARG A 46 14.73 0.27 -6.41
N GLN A 47 14.30 -0.76 -5.69
CA GLN A 47 13.02 -0.73 -5.01
C GLN A 47 13.12 0.23 -3.82
N PRO A 48 12.23 1.25 -3.76
CA PRO A 48 12.24 2.19 -2.64
C PRO A 48 12.08 1.42 -1.33
N ASP A 49 12.81 1.81 -0.29
CA ASP A 49 12.62 1.25 1.03
C ASP A 49 11.21 1.58 1.51
N THR A 50 10.33 0.59 1.33
CA THR A 50 8.89 0.74 1.52
C THR A 50 8.54 1.10 2.98
N THR A 51 9.46 0.85 3.91
CA THR A 51 9.32 1.18 5.33
C THR A 51 9.43 2.68 5.63
N ASP A 52 10.06 3.46 4.75
CA ASP A 52 10.35 4.88 4.99
C ASP A 52 9.17 5.81 4.72
N CYS A 53 8.09 5.33 4.10
CA CYS A 53 6.92 6.13 3.74
C CYS A 53 5.68 5.79 4.57
N GLY A 54 5.82 4.96 5.60
CA GLY A 54 4.69 4.52 6.42
C GLY A 54 3.90 3.38 5.80
N THR A 55 2.76 3.06 6.41
CA THR A 55 2.00 1.84 6.14
C THR A 55 0.50 2.10 6.10
N LEU A 56 -0.19 1.46 5.15
CA LEU A 56 -1.63 1.27 5.13
C LEU A 56 -1.98 -0.02 5.88
N VAL A 57 -2.71 0.10 6.98
CA VAL A 57 -3.15 -1.04 7.81
C VAL A 57 -4.63 -1.27 7.59
N VAL A 58 -4.99 -2.29 6.81
CA VAL A 58 -6.38 -2.72 6.61
C VAL A 58 -6.86 -3.41 7.87
N LEU A 59 -7.99 -2.96 8.40
CA LEU A 59 -8.61 -3.55 9.58
C LEU A 59 -9.41 -4.79 9.19
N GLU A 60 -9.31 -5.82 10.02
CA GLU A 60 -10.10 -7.04 9.87
C GLU A 60 -11.59 -6.74 10.03
N ASN A 61 -12.40 -7.34 9.16
CA ASN A 61 -13.85 -7.30 9.23
C ASN A 61 -14.44 -8.54 8.55
N ASN A 62 -15.77 -8.56 8.37
CA ASN A 62 -16.47 -9.68 7.73
C ASN A 62 -16.06 -9.92 6.26
N CYS A 63 -15.40 -8.96 5.61
CA CYS A 63 -15.05 -9.00 4.19
C CYS A 63 -13.58 -9.33 3.93
N CYS A 64 -12.68 -9.05 4.87
CA CYS A 64 -11.24 -9.25 4.73
C CYS A 64 -10.52 -9.46 6.07
N GLU A 65 -9.43 -10.23 6.01
CA GLU A 65 -8.46 -10.32 7.10
C GLU A 65 -7.59 -9.05 7.20
N ARG A 66 -6.94 -8.85 8.35
CA ARG A 66 -5.96 -7.77 8.56
C ARG A 66 -4.83 -7.88 7.53
N GLN A 67 -4.52 -6.77 6.85
CA GLN A 67 -3.46 -6.69 5.86
C GLN A 67 -2.66 -5.40 6.04
N GLU A 68 -1.37 -5.43 5.71
CA GLU A 68 -0.48 -4.27 5.85
C GLU A 68 0.34 -4.04 4.59
N PHE A 69 0.14 -2.88 3.98
CA PHE A 69 0.81 -2.49 2.74
C PHE A 69 1.67 -1.26 2.99
N PRO A 70 2.96 -1.29 2.65
CA PRO A 70 3.77 -0.10 2.80
C PRO A 70 3.43 0.92 1.70
N PHE A 71 3.62 2.19 2.00
CA PHE A 71 3.53 3.24 0.98
C PHE A 71 4.86 3.40 0.24
N VAL A 72 4.78 3.98 -0.95
CA VAL A 72 5.92 4.48 -1.73
C VAL A 72 5.74 5.96 -2.06
N LEU A 73 6.82 6.65 -2.41
CA LEU A 73 6.73 8.02 -2.95
C LEU A 73 5.96 8.01 -4.28
N GLY A 74 5.17 9.06 -4.49
CA GLY A 74 4.28 9.18 -5.64
C GLY A 74 2.86 8.70 -5.33
N ASP A 75 2.15 8.30 -6.38
CA ASP A 75 0.78 7.79 -6.26
C ASP A 75 0.81 6.34 -5.75
N ASN A 76 0.03 6.07 -4.71
CA ASN A 76 -0.32 4.73 -4.26
C ASN A 76 -1.79 4.54 -4.58
N VAL A 77 -2.07 3.91 -5.71
CA VAL A 77 -3.42 3.57 -6.15
C VAL A 77 -3.91 2.37 -5.34
N ILE A 78 -5.05 2.52 -4.68
CA ILE A 78 -5.61 1.53 -3.77
C ILE A 78 -6.92 0.99 -4.33
N GLY A 79 -7.11 -0.32 -4.25
CA GLY A 79 -8.38 -0.94 -4.61
C GLY A 79 -8.43 -2.44 -4.33
N ARG A 80 -9.51 -3.07 -4.77
CA ARG A 80 -9.73 -4.50 -4.57
C ARG A 80 -8.85 -5.36 -5.48
N ARG A 81 -8.26 -6.40 -4.88
CA ARG A 81 -7.53 -7.42 -5.61
C ARG A 81 -8.47 -8.28 -6.45
N ASN A 82 -8.31 -8.21 -7.77
CA ASN A 82 -8.89 -9.13 -8.74
C ASN A 82 -7.81 -9.56 -9.74
N LYS A 83 -8.06 -10.65 -10.48
CA LYS A 83 -7.20 -11.01 -11.62
C LYS A 83 -7.17 -9.85 -12.62
N GLY A 84 -5.98 -9.32 -12.88
CA GLY A 84 -5.78 -8.20 -13.81
C GLY A 84 -6.14 -6.82 -13.24
N THR A 85 -6.29 -6.66 -11.92
CA THR A 85 -6.33 -5.31 -11.34
C THR A 85 -4.95 -4.66 -11.45
N ASP A 86 -4.90 -3.43 -11.95
CA ASP A 86 -3.70 -2.59 -12.06
C ASP A 86 -3.76 -1.48 -11.00
N VAL A 87 -3.34 -1.81 -9.77
CA VAL A 87 -3.24 -0.88 -8.63
C VAL A 87 -2.01 -1.24 -7.80
N ASP A 88 -1.40 -0.24 -7.16
CA ASP A 88 -0.20 -0.42 -6.34
C ASP A 88 -0.49 -1.17 -5.03
N ILE A 89 -1.66 -0.92 -4.43
CA ILE A 89 -2.12 -1.55 -3.20
C ILE A 89 -3.43 -2.28 -3.48
N ALA A 90 -3.30 -3.59 -3.73
CA ALA A 90 -4.42 -4.48 -4.02
C ALA A 90 -4.85 -5.25 -2.77
N ILE A 91 -5.92 -4.77 -2.13
CA ILE A 91 -6.50 -5.33 -0.90
C ILE A 91 -7.29 -6.60 -1.23
N GLU A 92 -6.96 -7.70 -0.56
CA GLU A 92 -7.75 -8.92 -0.62
C GLU A 92 -9.02 -8.74 0.20
N SER A 93 -10.15 -8.56 -0.47
CA SER A 93 -11.45 -8.38 0.17
C SER A 93 -12.57 -8.95 -0.69
N SER A 94 -13.56 -9.53 -0.03
CA SER A 94 -14.82 -9.99 -0.65
C SER A 94 -15.85 -8.87 -0.79
N ASP A 95 -15.54 -7.66 -0.31
CA ASP A 95 -16.39 -6.48 -0.37
C ASP A 95 -16.71 -6.08 -1.83
N ALA A 96 -17.98 -6.15 -2.20
CA ALA A 96 -18.46 -5.82 -3.54
C ALA A 96 -18.47 -4.31 -3.82
N ASP A 97 -18.50 -3.48 -2.76
CA ASP A 97 -18.47 -2.02 -2.86
C ASP A 97 -17.04 -1.49 -2.88
N LEU A 98 -16.05 -2.29 -2.50
CA LEU A 98 -14.64 -2.00 -2.76
C LEU A 98 -14.33 -2.15 -4.26
N GLU A 99 -14.25 -1.01 -4.95
CA GLU A 99 -13.83 -0.97 -6.36
C GLU A 99 -12.39 -1.42 -6.59
N ARG A 100 -12.12 -1.91 -7.80
CA ARG A 100 -10.78 -2.34 -8.23
C ARG A 100 -9.77 -1.20 -8.21
N ARG A 101 -10.23 0.04 -8.38
CA ARG A 101 -9.45 1.27 -8.28
C ARG A 101 -10.30 2.32 -7.55
N HIS A 102 -10.10 2.46 -6.25
CA HIS A 102 -11.04 3.16 -5.38
C HIS A 102 -10.56 4.56 -5.00
N CYS A 103 -9.33 4.64 -4.48
CA CYS A 103 -8.75 5.89 -4.03
C CYS A 103 -7.24 5.90 -4.30
N ILE A 104 -6.63 7.06 -4.13
CA ILE A 104 -5.19 7.25 -4.31
C ILE A 104 -4.68 8.00 -3.09
N ILE A 105 -3.63 7.47 -2.48
CA ILE A 105 -2.82 8.21 -1.51
C ILE A 105 -1.54 8.62 -2.22
N HIS A 106 -1.39 9.93 -2.44
CA HIS A 106 -0.14 10.48 -2.97
C HIS A 106 0.79 10.86 -1.82
N VAL A 107 2.01 10.34 -1.85
CA VAL A 107 3.06 10.60 -0.87
C VAL A 107 4.18 11.39 -1.52
N ARG A 108 4.57 12.51 -0.92
CA ARG A 108 5.69 13.32 -1.39
C ARG A 108 6.46 13.92 -0.23
N ARG A 109 7.71 14.30 -0.47
CA ARG A 109 8.46 15.17 0.44
C ARG A 109 8.15 16.63 0.14
N ASN A 110 7.94 17.43 1.18
CA ASN A 110 7.85 18.89 1.05
C ASN A 110 9.26 19.51 0.97
N LYS A 111 9.34 20.85 0.93
CA LYS A 111 10.61 21.57 0.85
C LYS A 111 11.49 21.39 2.11
N SER A 112 10.91 21.08 3.26
CA SER A 112 11.62 20.74 4.51
C SER A 112 12.06 19.27 4.58
N GLY A 113 11.72 18.45 3.57
CA GLY A 113 12.05 17.02 3.55
C GLY A 113 11.04 16.13 4.27
N GLU A 114 9.98 16.69 4.85
CA GLU A 114 8.94 15.95 5.57
C GLU A 114 7.95 15.31 4.60
N LEU A 115 7.42 14.15 4.97
CA LEU A 115 6.42 13.44 4.17
C LEU A 115 5.05 14.10 4.30
N VAL A 116 4.40 14.27 3.17
CA VAL A 116 3.04 14.80 3.04
C VAL A 116 2.21 13.79 2.28
N TYR A 117 1.07 13.44 2.87
CA TYR A 117 0.13 12.45 2.36
C TYR A 117 -1.14 13.17 1.95
N THR A 118 -1.64 12.89 0.75
CA THR A 118 -2.93 13.42 0.30
C THR A 118 -3.80 12.31 -0.25
N LEU A 119 -5.05 12.28 0.16
CA LEU A 119 -6.06 11.33 -0.26
C LEU A 119 -6.98 11.97 -1.31
N ARG A 120 -7.31 11.19 -2.35
CA ARG A 120 -8.33 11.53 -3.35
C ARG A 120 -9.13 10.30 -3.76
N ASP A 121 -10.40 10.51 -4.05
CA ASP A 121 -11.32 9.49 -4.56
C ASP A 121 -11.14 9.28 -6.09
N CYS A 122 -11.31 8.06 -6.58
CA CYS A 122 -11.23 7.74 -8.01
C CYS A 122 -12.57 7.82 -8.75
N SER A 123 -13.53 8.60 -8.24
CA SER A 123 -14.94 8.56 -8.62
C SER A 123 -15.59 7.20 -8.34
N ALA A 124 -15.23 6.58 -7.23
CA ALA A 124 -15.83 5.33 -6.80
C ALA A 124 -17.32 5.53 -6.46
N ARG A 125 -18.15 4.56 -6.83
CA ARG A 125 -19.61 4.53 -6.64
C ARG A 125 -19.99 4.67 -5.17
N SER A 126 -19.37 3.87 -4.30
CA SER A 126 -19.54 3.99 -2.84
C SER A 126 -18.90 5.26 -2.29
N GLY A 127 -17.83 5.74 -2.93
CA GLY A 127 -17.03 6.88 -2.50
C GLY A 127 -16.04 6.54 -1.39
N THR A 128 -15.09 7.45 -1.22
CA THR A 128 -14.06 7.41 -0.17
C THR A 128 -14.44 8.31 0.99
N TYR A 129 -14.27 7.81 2.21
CA TYR A 129 -14.58 8.52 3.46
C TYR A 129 -13.31 8.70 4.30
N LEU A 130 -13.03 9.93 4.73
CA LEU A 130 -11.99 10.24 5.70
C LEU A 130 -12.66 10.64 7.02
N ARG A 131 -12.37 9.94 8.12
CA ARG A 131 -13.00 10.20 9.43
C ARG A 131 -14.54 10.27 9.35
N GLN A 132 -15.14 9.35 8.58
CA GLN A 132 -16.59 9.27 8.29
C GLN A 132 -17.16 10.40 7.40
N GLU A 133 -16.34 11.35 6.96
CA GLU A 133 -16.75 12.38 6.01
C GLU A 133 -16.43 11.96 4.58
N ARG A 134 -17.43 12.01 3.70
CA ARG A 134 -17.26 11.65 2.28
C ARG A 134 -16.47 12.71 1.55
N LEU A 135 -15.44 12.32 0.81
CA LEU A 135 -14.72 13.20 -0.09
C LEU A 135 -15.61 13.59 -1.28
N GLY A 136 -15.54 14.85 -1.69
CA GLY A 136 -16.08 15.33 -2.95
C GLY A 136 -15.31 14.81 -4.17
N LYS A 137 -15.94 14.84 -5.35
CA LYS A 137 -15.39 14.28 -6.59
C LYS A 137 -14.04 14.87 -7.04
N ARG A 138 -13.68 16.05 -6.54
CA ARG A 138 -12.43 16.76 -6.91
C ARG A 138 -11.60 17.10 -5.69
N ASP A 139 -11.93 16.54 -4.54
CA ASP A 139 -11.26 16.86 -3.30
C ASP A 139 -9.91 16.16 -3.24
N GLN A 140 -8.93 16.90 -2.74
CA GLN A 140 -7.63 16.38 -2.36
C GLN A 140 -7.37 16.84 -0.93
N VAL A 141 -7.52 15.92 0.02
CA VAL A 141 -7.41 16.21 1.44
C VAL A 141 -6.07 15.73 1.97
N ARG A 142 -5.46 16.50 2.85
CA ARG A 142 -4.23 16.10 3.54
C ARG A 142 -4.57 15.13 4.65
N LEU A 143 -3.80 14.04 4.75
CA LEU A 143 -3.91 13.07 5.82
C LEU A 143 -2.98 13.42 6.99
N GLU A 144 -3.37 12.96 8.16
CA GLU A 144 -2.61 12.95 9.40
C GLU A 144 -2.28 11.50 9.82
N ASN A 145 -1.34 11.35 10.74
CA ASN A 145 -1.01 10.02 11.28
C ASN A 145 -2.23 9.43 11.98
N ALA A 146 -2.43 8.12 11.82
CA ALA A 146 -3.56 7.36 12.32
C ALA A 146 -4.92 7.75 11.74
N ASP A 147 -4.95 8.46 10.59
CA ASP A 147 -6.19 8.73 9.90
C ASP A 147 -6.89 7.45 9.46
N VAL A 148 -8.20 7.40 9.71
CA VAL A 148 -9.08 6.30 9.34
C VAL A 148 -9.76 6.63 8.02
N VAL A 149 -9.57 5.76 7.05
CA VAL A 149 -10.19 5.85 5.73
C VAL A 149 -11.08 4.64 5.49
N SER A 150 -12.30 4.88 5.05
CA SER A 150 -13.26 3.83 4.68
C SER A 150 -13.59 3.91 3.20
N ILE A 151 -13.52 2.77 2.52
CA ILE A 151 -13.79 2.60 1.09
C ILE A 151 -14.66 1.37 0.87
N GLY A 152 -15.94 1.59 0.53
CA GLY A 152 -16.95 0.52 0.61
C GLY A 152 -17.20 0.12 2.07
N GLY A 153 -17.21 -1.19 2.35
CA GLY A 153 -17.21 -1.77 3.70
C GLY A 153 -15.81 -1.96 4.29
N THR A 154 -14.74 -1.76 3.51
CA THR A 154 -13.35 -1.93 3.95
C THR A 154 -12.83 -0.66 4.62
N THR A 155 -12.15 -0.81 5.76
CA THR A 155 -11.55 0.32 6.50
C THR A 155 -10.06 0.09 6.71
N PHE A 156 -9.26 1.14 6.58
CA PHE A 156 -7.83 1.10 6.85
C PHE A 156 -7.35 2.34 7.60
N ILE A 157 -6.20 2.18 8.28
CA ILE A 157 -5.51 3.24 9.01
C ILE A 157 -4.23 3.61 8.26
N VAL A 158 -3.97 4.90 8.13
CA VAL A 158 -2.73 5.44 7.57
C VAL A 158 -1.73 5.68 8.71
N ARG A 159 -0.63 4.92 8.74
CA ARG A 159 0.44 5.06 9.73
C ARG A 159 1.65 5.74 9.10
N PHE A 160 2.11 6.83 9.70
CA PHE A 160 3.33 7.51 9.28
C PHE A 160 4.56 6.78 9.83
N PRO A 161 5.72 6.87 9.16
CA PRO A 161 6.95 6.22 9.62
C PRO A 161 7.44 6.83 10.95
N GLY A 162 7.96 5.99 11.85
CA GLY A 162 8.57 6.45 13.10
C GLY A 162 7.60 6.98 14.17
N CYS A 163 6.29 6.96 13.92
CA CYS A 163 5.28 7.19 14.96
C CYS A 163 4.93 5.85 15.61
N GLU A 164 5.60 5.49 16.70
CA GLU A 164 5.20 4.36 17.54
C GLU A 164 3.87 4.67 18.26
N GLU A 165 3.06 3.64 18.49
CA GLU A 165 1.83 3.75 19.29
C GLU A 165 2.24 3.95 20.76
N GLU A 166 1.87 5.08 21.37
CA GLU A 166 1.78 5.21 22.84
C GLU A 166 0.55 4.47 23.37
#